data_AF-A0A6M3ZXS1-F1
#
_entry.id   AF-A0A6M3ZXS1-F1
#
_cell.length_a   1.000
_cell.length_b   1.000
_cell.length_c   1.000
_cell.angle_alpha   90.00
_cell.angle_beta   90.00
_cell.angle_gamma   90.00
#
_symmetry.space_group_name_H-M   'P 1'
#
loop_
_entity.id
_entity.type
_entity.pdbx_description
1 polymer ?
#
loop_
_entity_poly.entity_id
_entity_poly.type
_entity_poly.pdbx_seq_one_letter_code
_entity_poly.pdbx_strand_id
1 'polypeptide(L)'
;MTTSRTWLLAAGTLLLTTACSTPEERVAKLQLKQQRMELKAQQLAQRTDTRNEQRGKTQVTPVTDQRGPFENVIKALASCDASLAATLRQFSGAVQPAFVVTLKGPVAGIDVPDRHTPGRDRIAAASSAQAYGQTLSGYYDESVVINGQLQKMSWGFYSPATPEQLATALGAAIPNFKRTSRELDGKYTRMEIFDRGGWHRTTRFDYYRGQPNVLGERSLTIEPSRDPAFPGSRIGCSVRGSQVAQFQDELRPELD
;
A
#
# COMPACT_ATOMS: atom_id res chain seq x y z
N MET A 1 56.34 50.64 -36.26
CA MET A 1 56.35 51.38 -34.97
C MET A 1 55.18 50.87 -34.14
N THR A 2 55.38 49.79 -33.38
CA THR A 2 55.74 49.74 -31.94
C THR A 2 54.53 49.77 -31.02
N THR A 3 53.84 48.64 -30.92
CA THR A 3 52.92 48.31 -29.81
C THR A 3 53.11 46.84 -29.41
N SER A 4 54.36 46.47 -29.11
CA SER A 4 54.71 45.19 -28.52
C SER A 4 55.49 45.47 -27.23
N ARG A 5 54.78 45.77 -26.13
CA ARG A 5 55.39 45.88 -24.78
C ARG A 5 54.46 46.00 -23.56
N THR A 6 53.16 45.73 -23.68
CA THR A 6 52.22 45.85 -22.52
C THR A 6 51.60 44.54 -22.04
N TRP A 7 51.85 43.40 -22.71
CA TRP A 7 51.24 42.11 -22.34
C TRP A 7 52.14 41.15 -21.55
N LEU A 8 53.35 41.58 -21.14
CA LEU A 8 54.28 40.74 -20.37
C LEU A 8 54.37 41.09 -18.88
N LEU A 9 53.64 42.10 -18.40
CA LEU A 9 53.61 42.45 -16.96
C LEU A 9 52.35 42.01 -16.22
N ALA A 10 51.30 41.56 -16.93
CA ALA A 10 50.08 41.03 -16.29
C ALA A 10 50.13 39.52 -16.01
N ALA A 11 51.11 38.79 -16.57
CA ALA A 11 51.28 37.35 -16.34
C ALA A 11 52.23 37.02 -15.18
N GLY A 12 52.92 38.01 -14.61
CA GLY A 12 53.87 37.81 -13.51
C GLY A 12 53.26 37.91 -12.10
N THR A 13 52.07 38.48 -11.95
CA THR A 13 51.45 38.75 -10.64
C THR A 13 50.33 37.80 -10.25
N LEU A 14 49.93 36.87 -11.13
CA LEU A 14 48.87 35.89 -10.86
C LEU A 14 49.39 34.51 -10.43
N LEU A 15 50.72 34.31 -10.37
CA LEU A 15 51.34 33.04 -9.98
C LEU A 15 52.05 33.07 -8.60
N LEU A 16 51.92 34.15 -7.82
CA LEU A 16 52.59 34.29 -6.52
C LEU A 16 51.64 34.45 -5.32
N THR A 17 50.32 34.33 -5.49
CA THR A 17 49.36 34.44 -4.37
C THR A 17 48.68 33.13 -3.96
N THR A 18 48.99 32.00 -4.58
CA THR A 18 48.41 30.69 -4.21
C THR A 18 49.27 29.85 -3.27
N ALA A 19 50.42 30.34 -2.83
CA ALA A 19 51.34 29.60 -1.98
C ALA A 19 51.60 30.30 -0.64
N CYS A 20 50.56 30.59 0.15
CA CYS A 20 50.64 30.76 1.61
C CYS A 20 49.22 30.91 2.19
N SER A 21 48.40 29.85 2.14
CA SER A 21 47.38 29.73 3.19
C SER A 21 48.12 29.31 4.45
N THR A 22 48.03 30.11 5.50
CA THR A 22 48.63 29.77 6.79
C THR A 22 48.04 28.45 7.30
N PRO A 23 48.76 27.69 8.13
CA PRO A 23 48.24 26.45 8.72
C PRO A 23 46.87 26.67 9.38
N GLU A 24 46.68 27.83 9.99
CA GLU A 24 45.43 28.27 10.63
C GLU A 24 44.26 28.39 9.65
N GLU A 25 44.46 28.96 8.46
CA GLU A 25 43.40 29.06 7.43
C GLU A 25 42.98 27.69 6.89
N ARG A 26 43.91 26.72 6.82
CA ARG A 26 43.60 25.35 6.39
C ARG A 26 42.79 24.61 7.45
N VAL A 27 43.14 24.77 8.72
CA VAL A 27 42.40 24.18 9.84
C VAL A 27 41.00 24.80 9.94
N ALA A 28 40.86 26.12 9.78
CA ALA A 28 39.56 26.79 9.78
C ALA A 28 38.64 26.30 8.64
N LYS A 29 39.18 26.10 7.42
CA LYS A 29 38.42 25.54 6.30
C LYS A 29 37.98 24.09 6.53
N LEU A 30 38.82 23.28 7.18
CA LEU A 30 38.48 21.90 7.53
C LEU A 30 37.37 21.84 8.60
N GLN A 31 37.44 22.69 9.62
CA GLN A 31 36.41 22.81 10.65
C GLN A 31 35.06 23.24 10.06
N LEU A 32 35.06 24.25 9.17
CA LEU A 32 33.85 24.67 8.44
C LEU A 32 33.26 23.56 7.57
N LYS A 33 34.12 22.72 6.97
CA LYS A 33 33.67 21.58 6.17
C LYS A 33 33.06 20.49 7.05
N GLN A 34 33.66 20.20 8.21
CA GLN A 34 33.12 19.24 9.18
C GLN A 34 31.78 19.71 9.74
N GLN A 35 31.67 20.97 10.16
CA GLN A 35 30.41 21.56 10.63
C GLN A 35 29.32 21.47 9.57
N ARG A 36 29.62 21.74 8.29
CA ARG A 36 28.63 21.59 7.20
C ARG A 36 28.19 20.14 6.99
N MET A 37 29.08 19.18 7.18
CA MET A 37 28.75 17.76 7.07
C MET A 37 27.87 17.31 8.24
N GLU A 38 28.17 17.75 9.45
CA GLU A 38 27.35 17.49 10.64
C GLU A 38 25.97 18.12 10.52
N LEU A 39 25.87 19.36 10.05
CA LEU A 39 24.59 20.04 9.83
C LEU A 39 23.75 19.33 8.75
N LYS A 40 24.39 18.83 7.68
CA LYS A 40 23.72 17.97 6.69
C LYS A 40 23.29 16.63 7.27
N ALA A 41 24.11 16.00 8.10
CA ALA A 41 23.77 14.76 8.77
C ALA A 41 22.60 14.93 9.74
N GLN A 42 22.58 16.02 10.51
CA GLN A 42 21.48 16.39 11.39
C GLN A 42 20.20 16.69 10.60
N GLN A 43 20.29 17.41 9.46
CA GLN A 43 19.13 17.64 8.59
C GLN A 43 18.59 16.34 7.97
N LEU A 44 19.46 15.39 7.62
CA LEU A 44 19.05 14.08 7.12
C LEU A 44 18.41 13.23 8.22
N ALA A 45 18.96 13.25 9.44
CA ALA A 45 18.37 12.60 10.60
C ALA A 45 16.99 13.19 10.92
N GLN A 46 16.88 14.51 11.02
CA GLN A 46 15.60 15.20 11.24
C GLN A 46 14.56 14.88 10.17
N ARG A 47 14.95 14.81 8.89
CA ARG A 47 14.06 14.39 7.78
C ARG A 47 13.61 12.94 7.91
N THR A 48 14.48 12.07 8.43
CA THR A 48 14.16 10.66 8.65
C THR A 48 13.22 10.52 9.85
N ASP A 49 13.43 11.29 10.91
CA ASP A 49 12.57 11.34 12.09
C ASP A 49 11.18 11.91 11.76
N THR A 50 11.10 13.01 10.99
CA THR A 50 9.79 13.54 10.54
C THR A 50 9.07 12.55 9.63
N ARG A 51 9.79 11.81 8.78
CA ARG A 51 9.21 10.77 7.92
C ARG A 51 8.70 9.58 8.75
N ASN A 52 9.39 9.23 9.84
CA ASN A 52 8.97 8.17 10.76
C ASN A 52 7.80 8.61 11.64
N GLU A 53 7.77 9.87 12.12
CA GLU A 53 6.62 10.46 12.83
C GLU A 53 5.39 10.58 11.92
N GLN A 54 5.57 10.92 10.64
CA GLN A 54 4.49 10.91 9.65
C GLN A 54 4.01 9.50 9.32
N ARG A 55 4.90 8.50 9.28
CA ARG A 55 4.50 7.08 9.16
C ARG A 55 3.68 6.62 10.36
N GLY A 56 4.00 7.07 11.57
CA GLY A 56 3.20 6.83 12.79
C GLY A 56 1.85 7.56 12.83
N LYS A 57 1.57 8.47 11.90
CA LYS A 57 0.31 9.22 11.75
C LYS A 57 -0.23 9.11 10.33
N THR A 58 -0.24 7.91 9.76
CA THR A 58 -1.03 7.70 8.54
C THR A 58 -2.49 7.80 8.94
N GLN A 59 -3.07 8.99 8.85
CA GLN A 59 -4.49 9.22 9.08
C GLN A 59 -5.24 8.48 7.98
N VAL A 60 -5.73 7.29 8.31
CA VAL A 60 -6.46 6.44 7.38
C VAL A 60 -7.81 7.11 7.09
N THR A 61 -7.96 7.66 5.90
CA THR A 61 -9.17 8.40 5.52
C THR A 61 -10.24 7.41 5.03
N PRO A 62 -11.47 7.44 5.60
CA PRO A 62 -12.56 6.63 5.08
C PRO A 62 -12.98 7.11 3.68
N VAL A 63 -13.46 6.18 2.85
CA VAL A 63 -14.10 6.50 1.56
C VAL A 63 -15.56 6.83 1.83
N THR A 64 -16.02 8.01 1.42
CA THR A 64 -17.40 8.48 1.68
C THR A 64 -18.06 9.15 0.47
N ASP A 65 -17.55 8.87 -0.74
CA ASP A 65 -17.96 9.55 -1.97
C ASP A 65 -19.03 8.79 -2.78
N GLN A 66 -19.44 7.61 -2.31
CA GLN A 66 -20.53 6.84 -2.90
C GLN A 66 -21.85 7.08 -2.15
N ARG A 67 -22.97 6.89 -2.85
CA ARG A 67 -24.31 7.13 -2.29
C ARG A 67 -24.72 6.14 -1.21
N GLY A 68 -24.21 4.91 -1.26
CA GLY A 68 -24.58 3.84 -0.32
C GLY A 68 -23.39 3.33 0.51
N PRO A 69 -23.66 2.80 1.72
CA PRO A 69 -22.62 2.36 2.65
C PRO A 69 -21.79 1.21 2.08
N PHE A 70 -22.43 0.23 1.45
CA PHE A 70 -21.73 -0.92 0.87
C PHE A 70 -20.93 -0.55 -0.39
N GLU A 71 -21.39 0.40 -1.20
CA GLU A 71 -20.61 0.95 -2.31
C GLU A 71 -19.30 1.59 -1.80
N ASN A 72 -19.37 2.38 -0.73
CA ASN A 72 -18.18 2.96 -0.11
C ASN A 72 -17.23 1.86 0.40
N VAL A 73 -17.76 0.82 1.07
CA VAL A 73 -16.97 -0.31 1.56
C VAL A 73 -16.29 -1.09 0.43
N ILE A 74 -17.01 -1.40 -0.66
CA ILE A 74 -16.44 -2.10 -1.82
C ILE A 74 -15.40 -1.24 -2.53
N LYS A 75 -15.64 0.07 -2.64
CA LYS A 75 -14.67 1.00 -3.20
C LYS A 75 -13.40 1.08 -2.35
N ALA A 76 -13.52 1.12 -1.03
CA ALA A 76 -12.39 1.08 -0.11
C ALA A 76 -11.63 -0.26 -0.16
N LEU A 77 -12.35 -1.38 -0.20
CA LEU A 77 -11.76 -2.72 -0.40
C LEU A 77 -10.86 -2.73 -1.64
N ALA A 78 -11.31 -2.14 -2.74
CA ALA A 78 -10.55 -2.13 -3.98
C ALA A 78 -9.20 -1.37 -3.90
N SER A 79 -8.92 -0.60 -2.85
CA SER A 79 -7.59 -0.02 -2.62
C SER A 79 -6.59 -1.02 -2.04
N CYS A 80 -7.06 -2.11 -1.41
CA CYS A 80 -6.24 -3.10 -0.70
C CYS A 80 -5.32 -2.48 0.34
N ASP A 81 -5.85 -1.57 1.15
CA ASP A 81 -5.16 -0.87 2.23
C ASP A 81 -6.11 -0.61 3.42
N ALA A 82 -5.60 0.07 4.45
CA ALA A 82 -6.34 0.38 5.68
C ALA A 82 -7.62 1.21 5.46
N SER A 83 -7.84 1.84 4.28
CA SER A 83 -9.05 2.62 4.02
C SER A 83 -10.33 1.80 4.19
N LEU A 84 -10.27 0.47 3.98
CA LEU A 84 -11.38 -0.43 4.28
C LEU A 84 -11.79 -0.35 5.75
N ALA A 85 -10.84 -0.47 6.67
CA ALA A 85 -11.11 -0.49 8.10
C ALA A 85 -11.65 0.85 8.62
N ALA A 86 -11.13 1.97 8.10
CA ALA A 86 -11.68 3.30 8.38
C ALA A 86 -13.10 3.46 7.82
N THR A 87 -13.37 2.95 6.61
CA THR A 87 -14.69 3.03 5.97
C THR A 87 -15.72 2.16 6.69
N LEU A 88 -15.34 0.96 7.12
CA LEU A 88 -16.18 0.08 7.95
C LEU A 88 -16.56 0.75 9.27
N ARG A 89 -15.62 1.48 9.91
CA ARG A 89 -15.94 2.25 11.11
C ARG A 89 -16.98 3.34 10.81
N GLN A 90 -16.76 4.12 9.76
CA GLN A 90 -17.62 5.23 9.35
C GLN A 90 -19.06 4.76 9.08
N PHE A 91 -19.24 3.58 8.50
CA PHE A 91 -20.55 3.03 8.13
C PHE A 91 -20.98 1.84 9.00
N SER A 92 -20.37 1.65 10.17
CA SER A 92 -20.59 0.48 11.04
C SER A 92 -22.07 0.22 11.32
N GLY A 93 -22.84 1.23 11.70
CA GLY A 93 -24.28 1.10 11.95
C GLY A 93 -25.10 0.61 10.75
N ALA A 94 -24.67 0.91 9.51
CA ALA A 94 -25.34 0.47 8.29
C ALA A 94 -24.87 -0.91 7.81
N VAL A 95 -23.64 -1.30 8.13
CA VAL A 95 -23.05 -2.59 7.76
C VAL A 95 -23.42 -3.69 8.77
N GLN A 96 -23.54 -3.35 10.06
CA GLN A 96 -23.81 -4.27 11.17
C GLN A 96 -24.97 -5.26 10.92
N PRO A 97 -26.11 -4.85 10.33
CA PRO A 97 -27.22 -5.77 10.12
C PRO A 97 -26.87 -6.95 9.18
N ALA A 98 -25.97 -6.74 8.23
CA ALA A 98 -25.55 -7.78 7.30
C ALA A 98 -24.30 -8.53 7.78
N PHE A 99 -23.34 -7.82 8.37
CA PHE A 99 -22.07 -8.38 8.81
C PHE A 99 -21.72 -7.86 10.20
N VAL A 100 -21.28 -8.73 11.10
CA VAL A 100 -20.84 -8.32 12.44
C VAL A 100 -19.59 -7.45 12.31
N VAL A 101 -19.68 -6.18 12.71
CA VAL A 101 -18.56 -5.25 12.71
C VAL A 101 -18.09 -5.00 14.14
N THR A 102 -16.80 -5.22 14.38
CA THR A 102 -16.16 -4.87 15.66
C THR A 102 -15.34 -3.59 15.53
N LEU A 103 -15.60 -2.64 16.43
CA LEU A 103 -14.87 -1.38 16.50
C LEU A 103 -13.58 -1.56 17.31
N LYS A 104 -12.45 -1.09 16.77
CA LYS A 104 -11.14 -1.08 17.44
C LYS A 104 -10.49 0.30 17.33
N GLY A 105 -10.64 1.13 18.36
CA GLY A 105 -10.07 2.48 18.37
C GLY A 105 -10.53 3.30 17.15
N PRO A 106 -9.62 3.77 16.26
CA PRO A 106 -9.97 4.54 15.07
C PRO A 106 -10.39 3.70 13.86
N VAL A 107 -10.43 2.37 13.95
CA VAL A 107 -10.76 1.45 12.84
C VAL A 107 -11.87 0.46 13.22
N ALA A 108 -12.32 -0.34 12.26
CA ALA A 108 -13.24 -1.44 12.47
C ALA A 108 -13.00 -2.57 11.47
N GLY A 109 -13.39 -3.80 11.84
CA GLY A 109 -13.29 -4.99 10.99
C GLY A 109 -14.61 -5.75 10.94
N ILE A 110 -14.82 -6.54 9.88
CA ILE A 110 -15.88 -7.53 9.85
C ILE A 110 -15.35 -8.82 10.49
N ASP A 111 -16.07 -9.34 11.47
CA ASP A 111 -15.63 -10.52 12.20
C ASP A 111 -15.90 -11.81 11.41
N VAL A 112 -14.90 -12.69 11.38
CA VAL A 112 -15.04 -14.09 10.99
C VAL A 112 -14.71 -14.98 12.19
N PRO A 113 -15.37 -16.16 12.34
CA PRO A 113 -15.15 -17.02 13.50
C PRO A 113 -13.70 -17.46 13.73
N ASP A 114 -12.95 -17.73 12.67
CA ASP A 114 -11.52 -18.06 12.72
C ASP A 114 -10.88 -17.96 11.32
N ARG A 115 -10.01 -16.95 11.12
CA ARG A 115 -9.30 -16.69 9.86
C ARG A 115 -8.24 -17.73 9.47
N HIS A 116 -7.86 -18.61 10.39
CA HIS A 116 -6.82 -19.63 10.16
C HIS A 116 -7.41 -20.99 9.75
N THR A 117 -8.71 -21.19 10.00
CA THR A 117 -9.38 -22.47 9.75
C THR A 117 -10.30 -22.38 8.53
N PRO A 118 -10.03 -23.14 7.46
CA PRO A 118 -10.91 -23.19 6.30
C PRO A 118 -12.36 -23.51 6.68
N GLY A 119 -13.30 -22.72 6.18
CA GLY A 119 -14.72 -22.85 6.49
C GLY A 119 -15.17 -22.07 7.74
N ARG A 120 -14.24 -21.55 8.54
CA ARG A 120 -14.49 -20.62 9.66
C ARG A 120 -13.94 -19.21 9.41
N ASP A 121 -13.23 -19.04 8.31
CA ASP A 121 -12.62 -17.83 7.76
C ASP A 121 -13.62 -16.99 6.93
N ARG A 122 -14.92 -17.26 7.08
CA ARG A 122 -15.99 -16.65 6.28
C ARG A 122 -17.31 -16.64 7.02
N ILE A 123 -18.18 -15.71 6.64
CA ILE A 123 -19.55 -15.60 7.15
C ILE A 123 -20.52 -15.24 6.02
N ALA A 124 -21.77 -15.69 6.16
CA ALA A 124 -22.85 -15.25 5.28
C ALA A 124 -23.40 -13.89 5.73
N ALA A 125 -23.94 -13.13 4.77
CA ALA A 125 -24.69 -11.93 5.09
C ALA A 125 -25.98 -12.30 5.84
N ALA A 126 -26.18 -11.73 7.03
CA ALA A 126 -27.37 -11.98 7.86
C ALA A 126 -28.62 -11.22 7.36
N SER A 127 -28.42 -10.16 6.57
CA SER A 127 -29.47 -9.37 5.93
C SER A 127 -29.07 -9.02 4.50
N SER A 128 -29.99 -8.37 3.76
CA SER A 128 -29.69 -7.85 2.42
C SER A 128 -28.49 -6.91 2.47
N ALA A 129 -27.46 -7.22 1.68
CA ALA A 129 -26.31 -6.38 1.43
C ALA A 129 -26.15 -6.22 -0.08
N GLN A 130 -26.25 -4.98 -0.58
CA GLN A 130 -26.13 -4.68 -2.00
C GLN A 130 -25.11 -3.57 -2.21
N ALA A 131 -24.26 -3.73 -3.21
CA ALA A 131 -23.34 -2.71 -3.68
C ALA A 131 -23.37 -2.68 -5.20
N TYR A 132 -23.57 -1.51 -5.81
CA TYR A 132 -23.53 -1.35 -7.27
C TYR A 132 -24.52 -2.30 -8.00
N GLY A 133 -25.69 -2.54 -7.39
CA GLY A 133 -26.70 -3.45 -7.90
C GLY A 133 -26.33 -4.94 -7.80
N GLN A 134 -25.23 -5.29 -7.13
CA GLN A 134 -24.79 -6.66 -6.90
C GLN A 134 -25.07 -7.04 -5.45
N THR A 135 -25.55 -8.27 -5.24
CA THR A 135 -25.73 -8.82 -3.88
C THR A 135 -24.38 -9.25 -3.32
N LEU A 136 -24.10 -8.89 -2.07
CA LEU A 136 -22.97 -9.39 -1.30
C LEU A 136 -23.48 -10.54 -0.42
N SER A 137 -23.20 -11.78 -0.80
CA SER A 137 -23.73 -12.98 -0.12
C SER A 137 -22.94 -13.37 1.13
N GLY A 138 -21.70 -12.91 1.25
CA GLY A 138 -20.84 -13.24 2.36
C GLY A 138 -19.57 -12.40 2.38
N TYR A 139 -18.81 -12.56 3.46
CA TYR A 139 -17.50 -11.96 3.67
C TYR A 139 -16.50 -13.07 4.01
N TYR A 140 -15.27 -12.94 3.55
CA TYR A 140 -14.15 -13.80 3.93
C TYR A 140 -12.98 -12.98 4.44
N ASP A 141 -12.26 -13.55 5.40
CA ASP A 141 -10.97 -13.08 5.89
C ASP A 141 -10.12 -14.31 6.24
N GLU A 142 -9.17 -14.61 5.37
CA GLU A 142 -8.32 -15.79 5.37
C GLU A 142 -6.88 -15.40 5.67
N SER A 143 -6.19 -16.20 6.46
CA SER A 143 -4.75 -16.06 6.65
C SER A 143 -4.05 -17.41 6.65
N VAL A 144 -2.85 -17.46 6.08
CA VAL A 144 -2.01 -18.66 6.05
C VAL A 144 -0.75 -18.37 6.82
N VAL A 145 -0.54 -19.14 7.87
CA VAL A 145 0.66 -19.11 8.70
C VAL A 145 1.45 -20.39 8.46
N ILE A 146 2.73 -20.28 8.12
CA ILE A 146 3.64 -21.41 7.93
C ILE A 146 4.83 -21.20 8.85
N ASN A 147 5.15 -22.20 9.68
CA ASN A 147 6.24 -22.13 10.67
C ASN A 147 6.15 -20.89 11.59
N GLY A 148 4.93 -20.51 12.00
CA GLY A 148 4.71 -19.34 12.85
C GLY A 148 4.81 -17.98 12.14
N GLN A 149 5.05 -17.95 10.82
CA GLN A 149 5.11 -16.71 10.04
C GLN A 149 3.89 -16.56 9.14
N LEU A 150 3.29 -15.37 9.14
CA LEU A 150 2.21 -15.01 8.21
C LEU A 150 2.76 -14.95 6.78
N GLN A 151 2.23 -15.80 5.90
CA GLN A 151 2.65 -15.94 4.49
C GLN A 151 1.63 -15.37 3.50
N LYS A 152 0.35 -15.35 3.91
CA LYS A 152 -0.74 -14.81 3.10
C LYS A 152 -1.82 -14.26 4.01
N MET A 153 -2.39 -13.13 3.61
CA MET A 153 -3.68 -12.67 4.10
C MET A 153 -4.59 -12.32 2.92
N SER A 154 -5.87 -12.59 3.04
CA SER A 154 -6.85 -12.40 1.98
C SER A 154 -8.21 -12.03 2.55
N TRP A 155 -8.84 -10.98 2.04
CA TRP A 155 -10.13 -10.53 2.55
C TRP A 155 -11.00 -9.95 1.45
N GLY A 156 -12.30 -10.05 1.61
CA GLY A 156 -13.26 -9.50 0.65
C GLY A 156 -14.64 -10.10 0.76
N PHE A 157 -15.42 -9.97 -0.30
CA PHE A 157 -16.83 -10.36 -0.33
C PHE A 157 -17.11 -11.42 -1.37
N TYR A 158 -18.09 -12.26 -1.06
CA TYR A 158 -18.74 -13.16 -2.01
C TYR A 158 -19.93 -12.48 -2.67
N SER A 159 -20.24 -12.90 -3.90
CA SER A 159 -21.43 -12.50 -4.63
C SER A 159 -21.93 -13.66 -5.49
N PRO A 160 -23.25 -13.86 -5.63
CA PRO A 160 -23.80 -14.85 -6.55
C PRO A 160 -23.56 -14.51 -8.03
N ALA A 161 -23.14 -13.28 -8.34
CA ALA A 161 -22.82 -12.84 -9.69
C ALA A 161 -21.58 -13.55 -10.25
N THR A 162 -21.46 -13.62 -11.59
CA THR A 162 -20.25 -14.11 -12.26
C THR A 162 -19.12 -13.09 -12.20
N PRO A 163 -17.85 -13.49 -12.43
CA PRO A 163 -16.74 -12.55 -12.37
C PRO A 163 -16.89 -11.42 -13.39
N GLU A 164 -17.45 -11.72 -14.55
CA GLU A 164 -17.72 -10.75 -15.62
C GLU A 164 -18.82 -9.75 -15.22
N GLN A 165 -19.91 -10.21 -14.58
CA GLN A 165 -20.95 -9.32 -14.06
C GLN A 165 -20.40 -8.37 -12.99
N LEU A 166 -19.61 -8.89 -12.04
CA LEU A 166 -18.95 -8.06 -11.02
C LEU A 166 -17.97 -7.06 -11.64
N ALA A 167 -17.13 -7.51 -12.57
CA ALA A 167 -16.17 -6.67 -13.26
C ALA A 167 -16.86 -5.51 -14.00
N THR A 168 -17.97 -5.78 -14.69
CA THR A 168 -18.76 -4.76 -15.38
C THR A 168 -19.40 -3.78 -14.38
N ALA A 169 -20.01 -4.27 -13.30
CA ALA A 169 -20.65 -3.42 -12.29
C ALA A 169 -19.65 -2.49 -11.58
N LEU A 170 -18.44 -3.00 -11.30
CA LEU A 170 -17.41 -2.27 -10.55
C LEU A 170 -16.53 -1.39 -11.44
N GLY A 171 -16.55 -1.58 -12.76
CA GLY A 171 -15.49 -1.13 -13.66
C GLY A 171 -15.09 0.34 -13.53
N ALA A 172 -16.04 1.27 -13.53
CA ALA A 172 -15.77 2.70 -13.34
C ALA A 172 -15.86 3.14 -11.86
N ALA A 173 -16.43 2.30 -11.00
CA ALA A 173 -16.77 2.63 -9.64
C ALA A 173 -15.59 2.52 -8.67
N ILE A 174 -14.66 1.59 -8.93
CA ILE A 174 -13.55 1.29 -8.04
C ILE A 174 -12.21 1.82 -8.53
N PRO A 175 -11.31 2.24 -7.63
CA PRO A 175 -10.03 2.84 -8.00
C PRO A 175 -9.18 1.91 -8.85
N ASN A 176 -8.54 2.49 -9.86
CA ASN A 176 -7.55 1.81 -10.70
C ASN A 176 -8.05 0.53 -11.39
N PHE A 177 -9.36 0.34 -11.57
CA PHE A 177 -9.90 -0.86 -12.23
C PHE A 177 -9.33 -1.06 -13.64
N LYS A 178 -9.08 0.03 -14.39
CA LYS A 178 -8.41 -0.01 -15.70
C LYS A 178 -7.03 -0.70 -15.72
N ARG A 179 -6.44 -0.94 -14.54
CA ARG A 179 -5.17 -1.66 -14.38
C ARG A 179 -5.35 -3.17 -14.16
N THR A 180 -6.59 -3.64 -13.97
CA THR A 180 -6.92 -5.07 -13.95
C THR A 180 -6.69 -5.69 -15.33
N SER A 181 -6.22 -6.93 -15.33
CA SER A 181 -6.14 -7.77 -16.52
C SER A 181 -7.12 -8.93 -16.39
N ARG A 182 -7.85 -9.21 -17.47
CA ARG A 182 -8.63 -10.45 -17.60
C ARG A 182 -7.66 -11.59 -17.90
N GLU A 183 -7.63 -12.60 -17.06
CA GLU A 183 -6.83 -13.81 -17.25
C GLU A 183 -7.65 -14.89 -17.99
N LEU A 184 -6.98 -15.93 -18.49
CA LEU A 184 -7.58 -16.95 -19.36
C LEU A 184 -8.70 -17.75 -18.67
N ASP A 185 -8.61 -17.92 -17.36
CA ASP A 185 -9.60 -18.58 -16.51
C ASP A 185 -10.77 -17.67 -16.12
N GLY A 186 -10.86 -16.48 -16.72
CA GLY A 186 -11.99 -15.56 -16.52
C GLY A 186 -11.91 -14.72 -15.24
N LYS A 187 -10.81 -14.79 -14.49
CA LYS A 187 -10.56 -13.89 -13.36
C LYS A 187 -10.05 -12.53 -13.83
N TYR A 188 -10.32 -11.51 -13.03
CA TYR A 188 -9.80 -10.16 -13.22
C TYR A 188 -8.83 -9.85 -12.08
N THR A 189 -7.59 -9.52 -12.41
CA THR A 189 -6.55 -9.30 -11.41
C THR A 189 -5.86 -7.96 -11.62
N ARG A 190 -5.79 -7.14 -10.58
CA ARG A 190 -4.84 -6.01 -10.49
C ARG A 190 -3.67 -6.46 -9.63
N MET A 191 -2.46 -6.43 -10.17
CA MET A 191 -1.26 -6.94 -9.49
C MET A 191 -0.32 -5.79 -9.11
N GLU A 192 0.20 -5.84 -7.89
CA GLU A 192 1.14 -4.86 -7.36
C GLU A 192 2.25 -5.55 -6.57
N ILE A 193 3.46 -5.01 -6.63
CA ILE A 193 4.61 -5.44 -5.82
C ILE A 193 5.03 -4.31 -4.90
N PHE A 194 5.55 -4.65 -3.73
CA PHE A 194 6.22 -3.70 -2.86
C PHE A 194 7.72 -3.74 -3.12
N ASP A 195 8.26 -2.67 -3.69
CA ASP A 195 9.70 -2.45 -3.83
C ASP A 195 10.02 -0.97 -3.59
N ARG A 196 11.28 -0.66 -3.29
CA ARG A 196 11.79 0.73 -3.16
C ARG A 196 10.96 1.62 -2.22
N GLY A 197 10.30 1.01 -1.23
CA GLY A 197 9.50 1.70 -0.22
C GLY A 197 8.06 2.06 -0.64
N GLY A 198 7.50 1.42 -1.67
CA GLY A 198 6.10 1.61 -2.05
C GLY A 198 5.53 0.50 -2.93
N TRP A 199 4.20 0.55 -3.12
CA TRP A 199 3.47 -0.38 -3.99
C TRP A 199 3.44 0.11 -5.44
N HIS A 200 3.84 -0.76 -6.37
CA HIS A 200 3.89 -0.47 -7.80
C HIS A 200 3.17 -1.54 -8.61
N ARG A 201 2.52 -1.12 -9.69
CA ARG A 201 1.83 -2.03 -10.61
C ARG A 201 2.83 -3.02 -11.23
N THR A 202 2.43 -4.28 -11.33
CA THR A 202 3.05 -5.29 -12.19
C THR A 202 1.99 -5.98 -13.05
N THR A 203 2.43 -6.80 -14.01
CA THR A 203 1.60 -7.74 -14.77
C THR A 203 2.06 -9.19 -14.61
N ARG A 204 3.12 -9.42 -13.82
CA ARG A 204 3.85 -10.69 -13.76
C ARG A 204 4.47 -10.91 -12.39
N PHE A 205 3.78 -11.61 -11.48
CA PHE A 205 4.40 -11.95 -10.18
C PHE A 205 5.57 -12.92 -10.35
N ASP A 206 5.48 -13.85 -11.29
CA ASP A 206 6.52 -14.84 -11.60
C ASP A 206 7.90 -14.22 -11.84
N TYR A 207 7.96 -13.07 -12.50
CA TYR A 207 9.20 -12.35 -12.75
C TYR A 207 9.83 -11.78 -11.47
N TYR A 208 9.01 -11.30 -10.53
CA TYR A 208 9.47 -10.59 -9.33
C TYR A 208 9.71 -11.51 -8.13
N ARG A 209 9.12 -12.72 -8.13
CA ARG A 209 9.34 -13.70 -7.07
C ARG A 209 10.82 -14.05 -6.92
N GLY A 210 11.31 -13.97 -5.69
CA GLY A 210 12.69 -14.27 -5.35
C GLY A 210 13.69 -13.15 -5.66
N GLN A 211 13.24 -12.01 -6.20
CA GLN A 211 14.13 -10.85 -6.32
C GLN A 211 14.38 -10.23 -4.94
N PRO A 212 15.64 -9.87 -4.60
CA PRO A 212 16.02 -9.47 -3.25
C PRO A 212 15.36 -8.17 -2.77
N ASN A 213 14.91 -7.31 -3.70
CA ASN A 213 14.33 -6.01 -3.39
C ASN A 213 12.79 -6.01 -3.36
N VAL A 214 12.16 -7.15 -3.64
CA VAL A 214 10.71 -7.30 -3.65
C VAL A 214 10.28 -7.89 -2.32
N LEU A 215 9.55 -7.10 -1.53
CA LEU A 215 9.22 -7.45 -0.15
C LEU A 215 7.80 -8.03 -0.01
N GLY A 216 6.93 -7.79 -1.00
CA GLY A 216 5.56 -8.29 -0.99
C GLY A 216 4.89 -8.21 -2.35
N GLU A 217 3.88 -9.05 -2.52
CA GLU A 217 2.93 -9.03 -3.62
C GLU A 217 1.56 -8.71 -3.03
N ARG A 218 0.80 -7.84 -3.68
CA ARG A 218 -0.64 -7.77 -3.43
C ARG A 218 -1.44 -7.74 -4.72
N SER A 219 -2.66 -8.24 -4.63
CA SER A 219 -3.60 -8.20 -5.73
C SER A 219 -5.00 -7.86 -5.27
N LEU A 220 -5.74 -7.16 -6.13
CA LEU A 220 -7.20 -7.17 -6.12
C LEU A 220 -7.64 -8.19 -7.15
N THR A 221 -8.46 -9.15 -6.76
CA THR A 221 -8.92 -10.24 -7.63
C THR A 221 -10.43 -10.33 -7.61
N ILE A 222 -11.03 -10.49 -8.80
CA ILE A 222 -12.41 -10.95 -8.99
C ILE A 222 -12.32 -12.31 -9.66
N GLU A 223 -12.74 -13.37 -8.99
CA GLU A 223 -12.61 -14.75 -9.49
C GLU A 223 -13.82 -15.61 -9.11
N PRO A 224 -14.06 -16.73 -9.81
CA PRO A 224 -15.08 -17.69 -9.41
C PRO A 224 -14.87 -18.16 -7.98
N SER A 225 -15.94 -18.20 -7.20
CA SER A 225 -15.90 -18.78 -5.87
C SER A 225 -15.71 -20.28 -5.98
N ARG A 226 -14.81 -20.82 -5.16
CA ARG A 226 -14.57 -22.27 -5.02
C ARG A 226 -15.31 -22.86 -3.82
N ASP A 227 -16.01 -22.04 -3.06
CA ASP A 227 -16.75 -22.46 -1.89
C ASP A 227 -18.18 -22.85 -2.28
N PRO A 228 -18.61 -24.11 -2.06
CA PRO A 228 -19.97 -24.54 -2.34
C PRO A 228 -21.04 -23.75 -1.57
N ALA A 229 -20.74 -23.24 -0.38
CA ALA A 229 -21.67 -22.43 0.42
C ALA A 229 -21.87 -21.01 -0.14
N PHE A 230 -20.92 -20.54 -0.97
CA PHE A 230 -20.94 -19.21 -1.58
C PHE A 230 -20.75 -19.32 -3.10
N PRO A 231 -21.76 -19.81 -3.85
CA PRO A 231 -21.67 -19.92 -5.30
C PRO A 231 -21.54 -18.55 -5.97
N GLY A 232 -21.05 -18.54 -7.21
CA GLY A 232 -20.81 -17.32 -7.98
C GLY A 232 -19.34 -16.92 -7.95
N SER A 233 -19.04 -15.74 -7.39
CA SER A 233 -17.71 -15.13 -7.42
C SER A 233 -17.30 -14.58 -6.06
N ARG A 234 -16.02 -14.29 -5.93
CA ARG A 234 -15.49 -13.46 -4.87
C ARG A 234 -14.69 -12.29 -5.42
N ILE A 235 -14.79 -11.15 -4.77
CA ILE A 235 -13.91 -10.01 -4.96
C ILE A 235 -13.13 -9.79 -3.68
N GLY A 236 -11.83 -9.55 -3.79
CA GLY A 236 -11.08 -9.07 -2.64
C GLY A 236 -9.60 -8.97 -2.87
N CYS A 237 -8.93 -8.61 -1.79
CA CYS A 237 -7.50 -8.39 -1.76
C CYS A 237 -6.76 -9.64 -1.29
N SER A 238 -5.56 -9.84 -1.81
CA SER A 238 -4.63 -10.84 -1.32
C SER A 238 -3.27 -10.21 -1.20
N VAL A 239 -2.58 -10.48 -0.10
CA VAL A 239 -1.19 -10.08 0.13
C VAL A 239 -0.41 -11.35 0.40
N ARG A 240 0.74 -11.51 -0.27
CA ARG A 240 1.61 -12.68 -0.17
C ARG A 240 3.07 -12.26 -0.19
N GLY A 241 3.93 -13.06 0.43
CA GLY A 241 5.37 -12.83 0.40
C GLY A 241 6.07 -13.34 1.66
N SER A 242 7.38 -13.15 1.71
CA SER A 242 8.21 -13.54 2.86
C SER A 242 8.09 -12.58 4.05
N GLN A 243 7.53 -11.38 3.84
CA GLN A 243 7.43 -10.33 4.85
C GLN A 243 6.01 -9.78 5.00
N VAL A 244 4.97 -10.62 4.83
CA VAL A 244 3.57 -10.16 4.92
C VAL A 244 3.26 -9.47 6.25
N ALA A 245 3.83 -9.97 7.34
CA ALA A 245 3.63 -9.40 8.67
C ALA A 245 4.00 -7.91 8.76
N GLN A 246 4.98 -7.42 7.99
CA GLN A 246 5.38 -6.01 8.02
C GLN A 246 4.33 -5.07 7.40
N PHE A 247 3.41 -5.62 6.61
CA PHE A 247 2.35 -4.89 5.95
C PHE A 247 1.03 -4.97 6.72
N GLN A 248 0.96 -5.70 7.83
CA GLN A 248 -0.29 -5.89 8.56
C GLN A 248 -0.86 -4.54 9.04
N ASP A 249 -0.06 -3.75 9.75
CA ASP A 249 -0.49 -2.45 10.26
C ASP A 249 -0.86 -1.47 9.13
N GLU A 250 -0.17 -1.54 7.98
CA GLU A 250 -0.43 -0.68 6.82
C GLU A 250 -1.75 -1.04 6.12
N LEU A 251 -2.05 -2.34 6.01
CA LEU A 251 -3.11 -2.84 5.15
C LEU A 251 -4.37 -3.24 5.93
N ARG A 252 -4.18 -3.72 7.15
CA ARG A 252 -5.19 -4.35 8.02
C ARG A 252 -4.94 -4.01 9.51
N PRO A 253 -4.86 -2.72 9.89
CA PRO A 253 -4.57 -2.28 11.26
C PRO A 253 -5.60 -2.74 12.31
N GLU A 254 -6.78 -3.20 11.89
CA GLU A 254 -7.80 -3.76 12.76
C GLU A 254 -7.54 -5.22 13.16
N LEU A 255 -6.49 -5.86 12.64
CA LEU A 255 -6.14 -7.24 12.99
C LEU A 255 -5.21 -7.34 14.19
N ASP A 256 -4.59 -6.23 14.60
CA ASP A 256 -3.81 -6.11 15.82
C ASP A 256 -4.67 -6.06 17.10
#